data_AF-B8BJD2-F1
#
_entry.id   AF-B8BJD2-F1
#
_cell.length_a   1.000
_cell.length_b   1.000
_cell.length_c   1.000
_cell.angle_alpha   90.00
_cell.angle_beta   90.00
_cell.angle_gamma   90.00
#
_symmetry.space_group_name_H-M   'P 1'
#
loop_
_entity.id
_entity.type
_entity.pdbx_description
1 polymer ?
#
loop_
_entity_poly.entity_id
_entity_poly.type
_entity_poly.pdbx_seq_one_letter_code
_entity_poly.pdbx_strand_id
1 'polypeptide(L)'
;MDVRATGILRRGDDELVVAELITKGSDDDMPPNEAKLLLLRSGEWSLKRAPIIHRDDGGGKGAELSAWETDMVVPVGDRRLCWVDLHRGIMLCNPFDESPRLQYVSLPVEPPKSFDDGRRDSPATKRSVCAAVTTTGGGHADAREIILLLT
;
A
#
# COMPACT_ATOMS: atom_id res chain seq x y z
N MET A 1 -9.57 1.62 -12.38
CA MET A 1 -9.37 2.25 -11.07
C MET A 1 -10.11 1.48 -10.02
N ASP A 2 -9.35 0.66 -9.30
CA ASP A 2 -9.76 0.07 -8.05
C ASP A 2 -9.69 1.14 -6.93
N VAL A 3 -10.84 1.46 -6.35
CA VAL A 3 -10.99 2.47 -5.29
C VAL A 3 -10.29 2.08 -3.98
N ARG A 4 -9.97 0.79 -3.78
CA ARG A 4 -9.20 0.30 -2.62
C ARG A 4 -7.70 0.42 -2.82
N ALA A 5 -7.24 0.33 -4.07
CA ALA A 5 -5.84 0.44 -4.44
C ALA A 5 -5.41 1.86 -4.88
N THR A 6 -6.35 2.80 -4.94
CA THR A 6 -6.07 4.20 -5.34
C THR A 6 -5.95 5.11 -4.13
N GLY A 7 -4.81 5.79 -4.02
CA GLY A 7 -4.53 6.82 -3.01
C GLY A 7 -4.32 8.21 -3.63
N ILE A 8 -4.49 9.24 -2.79
CA ILE A 8 -4.23 10.64 -3.15
C ILE A 8 -3.23 11.20 -2.14
N LEU A 9 -2.21 11.90 -2.63
CA LEU A 9 -1.21 12.57 -1.79
C LEU A 9 -1.00 13.99 -2.30
N ARG A 10 -0.98 14.94 -1.36
CA ARG A 10 -0.64 16.34 -1.61
C ARG A 10 0.71 16.63 -0.96
N ARG A 11 1.60 17.30 -1.71
CA ARG A 11 2.91 17.76 -1.26
C ARG A 11 2.98 19.28 -1.38
N GLY A 12 3.12 19.94 -0.24
CA GLY A 12 3.02 21.41 -0.18
C GLY A 12 1.65 21.93 -0.64
N ASP A 13 1.62 23.12 -1.22
CA ASP A 13 0.37 23.78 -1.60
C ASP A 13 -0.10 23.50 -3.03
N ASP A 14 0.81 23.12 -3.92
CA ASP A 14 0.53 23.09 -5.36
C ASP A 14 0.72 21.71 -6.01
N GLU A 15 1.29 20.73 -5.31
CA GLU A 15 1.60 19.42 -5.90
C GLU A 15 0.62 18.35 -5.40
N LEU A 16 -0.11 17.74 -6.34
CA LEU A 16 -1.05 16.65 -6.09
C LEU A 16 -0.69 15.45 -6.96
N VAL A 17 -0.77 14.26 -6.38
CA VAL A 17 -0.66 13.01 -7.12
C VAL A 17 -1.80 12.06 -6.75
N VAL A 18 -2.36 11.42 -7.76
CA VAL A 18 -3.23 10.24 -7.60
C VAL A 18 -2.42 9.03 -8.03
N ALA A 19 -2.39 7.98 -7.21
CA ALA A 19 -1.63 6.77 -7.50
C ALA A 19 -2.46 5.52 -7.23
N GLU A 20 -2.56 4.65 -8.22
CA GLU A 20 -3.16 3.33 -8.12
C GLU A 20 -2.07 2.26 -8.18
N LEU A 21 -2.07 1.34 -7.21
CA LEU A 21 -1.20 0.16 -7.21
C LEU A 21 -1.87 -1.00 -7.93
N ILE A 22 -1.14 -1.61 -8.87
CA ILE A 22 -1.60 -2.72 -9.70
C ILE A 22 -0.60 -3.86 -9.53
N THR A 23 -0.97 -4.89 -8.75
CA THR A 23 -0.08 -6.03 -8.44
C THR A 23 -0.28 -7.22 -9.39
N LYS A 24 -1.51 -7.46 -9.88
CA LYS A 24 -1.80 -8.46 -10.93
C LYS A 24 -3.05 -8.09 -11.74
N GLY A 25 -2.98 -8.33 -13.05
CA GLY A 25 -4.14 -8.60 -13.90
C GLY A 25 -4.17 -10.10 -14.24
N SER A 26 -5.31 -10.63 -14.67
CA SER A 26 -5.49 -12.06 -14.99
C SER A 26 -4.61 -12.59 -16.14
N ASP A 27 -3.96 -11.72 -16.90
CA ASP A 27 -3.22 -12.06 -18.14
C ASP A 27 -1.76 -11.56 -18.18
N ASP A 28 -1.16 -11.19 -17.04
CA ASP A 28 0.16 -10.50 -17.04
C ASP A 28 1.29 -11.41 -16.51
N ASP A 29 2.31 -11.68 -17.34
CA ASP A 29 3.59 -12.35 -16.99
C ASP A 29 4.49 -11.47 -16.07
N MET A 30 3.88 -10.68 -15.19
CA MET A 30 4.61 -9.76 -14.32
C MET A 30 5.40 -10.54 -13.27
N PRO A 31 6.70 -10.26 -13.09
CA PRO A 31 7.49 -10.89 -12.05
C PRO A 31 6.84 -10.68 -10.67
N PRO A 32 6.88 -11.67 -9.76
CA PRO A 32 6.25 -11.56 -8.43
C PRO A 32 6.84 -10.43 -7.56
N ASN A 33 8.01 -9.91 -7.92
CA ASN A 33 8.70 -8.83 -7.24
C ASN A 33 8.55 -7.48 -7.96
N GLU A 34 7.55 -7.34 -8.83
CA GLU A 34 7.22 -6.08 -9.49
C GLU A 34 5.73 -5.79 -9.38
N ALA A 35 5.40 -4.50 -9.40
CA ALA A 35 4.04 -4.02 -9.58
C ALA A 35 4.03 -2.87 -10.59
N LYS A 36 2.84 -2.50 -11.03
CA LYS A 36 2.62 -1.28 -11.81
C LYS A 36 2.01 -0.20 -10.93
N LEU A 37 2.42 1.04 -11.15
CA LEU A 37 1.84 2.24 -10.56
C LEU A 37 1.25 3.10 -11.67
N LEU A 38 -0.07 3.31 -11.63
CA LEU A 38 -0.74 4.30 -12.48
C LEU A 38 -0.78 5.63 -11.72
N LEU A 39 -0.11 6.64 -12.25
CA LEU A 39 0.12 7.93 -11.60
C LEU A 39 -0.50 9.06 -12.41
N LEU A 40 -1.31 9.91 -11.76
CA LEU A 40 -1.70 11.22 -12.28
C LEU A 40 -0.85 12.29 -11.62
N ARG A 41 0.00 12.97 -12.41
CA ARG A 41 0.80 14.11 -11.96
C ARG A 41 0.61 15.25 -12.94
N SER A 42 0.38 16.46 -12.45
CA SER A 42 0.24 17.67 -13.28
C SER A 42 -0.79 17.53 -14.42
N GLY A 43 -1.86 16.76 -14.20
CA GLY A 43 -2.92 16.53 -15.19
C GLY A 43 -2.64 15.40 -16.19
N GLU A 44 -1.48 14.75 -16.13
CA GLU A 44 -1.10 13.67 -17.03
C GLU A 44 -1.03 12.30 -16.33
N TRP A 45 -1.62 11.29 -16.97
CA TRP A 45 -1.55 9.90 -16.52
C TRP A 45 -0.30 9.21 -17.08
N SER A 46 0.40 8.47 -16.22
CA SER A 46 1.56 7.66 -16.60
C SER A 46 1.54 6.31 -15.88
N LEU A 47 1.95 5.25 -16.57
CA LEU A 47 2.08 3.91 -16.01
C LEU A 47 3.56 3.58 -15.81
N LYS A 48 3.97 3.31 -14.57
CA LYS A 48 5.36 2.98 -14.23
C LYS A 48 5.45 1.58 -13.65
N ARG A 49 6.46 0.80 -14.06
CA ARG A 49 6.85 -0.44 -13.38
C ARG A 49 7.67 -0.08 -12.15
N ALA A 50 7.29 -0.60 -11.00
CA ALA A 50 7.91 -0.34 -9.72
C ALA A 50 8.43 -1.67 -9.13
N PRO A 51 9.74 -1.82 -8.93
CA PRO A 51 10.28 -3.01 -8.27
C PRO A 51 9.87 -3.01 -6.79
N ILE A 52 9.56 -4.20 -6.29
CA ILE A 52 9.20 -4.47 -4.89
C ILE A 52 10.47 -4.90 -4.14
N ILE A 53 10.96 -4.00 -3.30
CA ILE A 53 12.12 -4.19 -2.45
C ILE A 53 11.65 -4.72 -1.10
N HIS A 54 12.21 -5.85 -0.69
CA HIS A 54 11.95 -6.49 0.60
C HIS A 54 13.30 -6.76 1.28
N ARG A 55 13.33 -6.73 2.62
CA ARG A 55 14.57 -6.87 3.40
C ARG A 55 15.04 -8.31 3.59
N ASP A 56 14.19 -9.28 3.24
CA ASP A 56 14.38 -10.69 3.57
C ASP A 56 14.76 -11.47 2.30
N ASP A 57 15.88 -12.20 2.32
CA ASP A 57 16.41 -12.98 1.19
C ASP A 57 15.91 -14.43 1.17
N GLY A 58 15.11 -14.82 2.17
CA GLY A 58 14.40 -16.09 2.18
C GLY A 58 13.37 -16.16 1.05
N GLY A 59 13.54 -17.11 0.12
CA GLY A 59 12.77 -17.27 -1.12
C GLY A 59 11.24 -17.46 -1.02
N GLY A 60 10.62 -17.22 0.15
CA GLY A 60 9.17 -17.29 0.37
C GLY A 60 8.38 -16.01 0.04
N LYS A 61 9.04 -14.84 -0.10
CA LYS A 61 8.33 -13.57 -0.32
C LYS A 61 7.60 -13.48 -1.66
N GLY A 62 8.07 -14.18 -2.69
CA GLY A 62 7.38 -14.20 -3.98
C GLY A 62 5.96 -14.78 -3.90
N ALA A 63 5.75 -15.83 -3.09
CA ALA A 63 4.43 -16.43 -2.89
C ALA A 63 3.49 -15.50 -2.10
N GLU A 64 4.00 -14.85 -1.06
CA GLU A 64 3.26 -13.86 -0.28
C GLU A 64 2.79 -12.69 -1.14
N LEU A 65 3.70 -12.08 -1.91
CA LEU A 65 3.41 -10.98 -2.83
C LEU A 65 2.46 -11.40 -3.96
N SER A 66 2.51 -12.67 -4.37
CA SER A 66 1.66 -13.20 -5.45
C SER A 66 0.17 -13.18 -5.11
N ALA A 67 -0.18 -13.14 -3.82
CA ALA A 67 -1.54 -13.13 -3.32
C ALA A 67 -1.96 -11.76 -2.76
N TRP A 68 -1.13 -10.72 -2.96
CA TRP A 68 -1.39 -9.36 -2.49
C TRP A 68 -2.75 -8.82 -2.94
N GLU A 69 -3.52 -8.28 -1.99
CA GLU A 69 -4.76 -7.56 -2.26
C GLU A 69 -4.82 -6.29 -1.37
N THR A 70 -4.95 -5.13 -2.01
CA THR A 70 -4.99 -3.86 -1.27
C THR A 70 -6.34 -3.68 -0.58
N ASP A 71 -6.32 -3.57 0.75
CA ASP A 71 -7.49 -3.23 1.56
C ASP A 71 -7.71 -1.72 1.64
N MET A 72 -6.61 -0.97 1.76
CA MET A 72 -6.65 0.50 1.84
C MET A 72 -5.33 1.15 1.45
N VAL A 73 -5.39 2.46 1.18
CA VAL A 73 -4.21 3.31 0.96
C VAL A 73 -4.20 4.45 1.96
N VAL A 74 -3.06 4.69 2.59
CA VAL A 74 -2.85 5.73 3.60
C VAL A 74 -1.72 6.66 3.16
N PRO A 75 -1.91 7.99 3.16
CA PRO A 75 -0.80 8.93 3.00
C PRO A 75 0.06 8.95 4.26
N VAL A 76 1.38 8.88 4.07
CA VAL A 76 2.39 8.90 5.14
C VAL A 76 3.25 10.15 4.97
N GLY A 77 3.01 11.13 5.84
CA GLY A 77 3.59 12.46 5.72
C GLY A 77 3.17 13.14 4.41
N ASP A 78 4.09 13.92 3.83
CA ASP A 78 3.90 14.67 2.59
C ASP A 78 4.57 14.02 1.37
N ARG A 79 5.12 12.80 1.53
CA ARG A 79 6.02 12.19 0.52
C ARG A 79 5.68 10.77 0.13
N ARG A 80 4.92 10.02 0.93
CA ARG A 80 4.72 8.59 0.67
C ARG A 80 3.25 8.20 0.71
N LEU A 81 2.92 7.22 -0.11
CA LEU A 81 1.70 6.44 0.00
C LEU A 81 2.05 5.06 0.53
N CYS A 82 1.17 4.54 1.38
CA CYS A 82 1.24 3.22 1.98
C CYS A 82 0.01 2.43 1.55
N TRP A 83 0.21 1.43 0.69
CA TRP A 83 -0.80 0.43 0.37
C TRP A 83 -0.75 -0.66 1.42
N VAL A 84 -1.91 -1.01 1.99
CA VAL A 84 -2.02 -1.95 3.10
C VAL A 84 -2.78 -3.18 2.64
N ASP A 85 -2.18 -4.35 2.85
CA ASP A 85 -2.84 -5.65 2.84
C ASP A 85 -2.85 -6.15 4.29
N LEU A 86 -4.03 -6.15 4.91
CA LEU A 86 -4.21 -6.47 6.33
C LEU A 86 -3.86 -7.93 6.68
N HIS A 87 -3.61 -8.78 5.69
CA HIS A 87 -3.22 -10.17 5.88
C HIS A 87 -1.73 -10.40 5.59
N ARG A 88 -1.02 -9.45 4.97
CA ARG A 88 0.37 -9.66 4.50
C ARG A 88 1.33 -8.60 4.98
N GLY A 89 0.97 -7.32 4.85
CA GLY A 89 1.93 -6.25 5.06
C GLY A 89 1.54 -4.94 4.44
N ILE A 90 2.57 -4.13 4.24
CA ILE A 90 2.45 -2.81 3.63
C ILE A 90 3.44 -2.66 2.48
N MET A 91 3.07 -1.86 1.48
CA MET A 91 3.95 -1.36 0.46
C MET A 91 4.03 0.15 0.54
N LEU A 92 5.24 0.68 0.75
CA LEU A 92 5.50 2.11 0.80
C LEU A 92 6.13 2.57 -0.52
N CYS A 93 5.62 3.65 -1.11
CA CYS A 93 6.24 4.28 -2.28
C CYS A 93 6.25 5.80 -2.14
N ASN A 94 7.29 6.45 -2.65
CA ASN A 94 7.23 7.86 -3.00
C ASN A 94 6.74 8.00 -4.46
N PRO A 95 5.50 8.45 -4.71
CA PRO A 95 4.96 8.59 -6.06
C PRO A 95 5.55 9.78 -6.84
N PHE A 96 6.29 10.67 -6.18
CA PHE A 96 6.96 11.80 -6.81
C PHE A 96 8.31 11.43 -7.44
N ASP A 97 8.88 10.28 -7.08
CA ASP A 97 10.15 9.84 -7.66
C ASP A 97 10.01 9.57 -9.17
N GLU A 98 11.08 9.83 -9.92
CA GLU A 98 11.09 9.51 -11.35
C GLU A 98 11.09 7.99 -11.60
N SER A 99 11.76 7.25 -10.72
CA SER A 99 11.81 5.78 -10.74
C SER A 99 11.25 5.25 -9.42
N PRO A 100 9.91 5.20 -9.27
CA PRO A 100 9.29 4.79 -8.02
C PRO A 100 9.64 3.35 -7.65
N ARG A 101 9.84 3.11 -6.35
CA ARG A 101 10.15 1.79 -5.79
C ARG A 101 9.21 1.49 -4.64
N LEU A 102 8.71 0.26 -4.59
CA LEU A 102 7.84 -0.20 -3.51
C LEU A 102 8.69 -0.85 -2.44
N GLN A 103 8.62 -0.35 -1.21
CA GLN A 103 9.25 -0.98 -0.05
C GLN A 103 8.20 -1.85 0.63
N TYR A 104 8.36 -3.15 0.53
CA TYR A 104 7.49 -4.12 1.18
C TYR A 104 7.98 -4.41 2.60
N VAL A 105 7.05 -4.38 3.54
CA VAL A 105 7.27 -4.74 4.94
C VAL A 105 6.15 -5.69 5.36
N SER A 106 6.51 -6.89 5.80
CA SER A 106 5.55 -7.86 6.31
C SER A 106 4.96 -7.42 7.65
N LEU A 107 3.73 -7.85 7.92
CA LEU A 107 3.17 -7.71 9.27
C LEU A 107 4.02 -8.50 10.28
N PRO A 108 4.19 -8.00 11.51
CA PRO A 108 5.01 -8.64 12.53
C PRO A 108 4.40 -9.95 13.08
N VAL A 109 3.17 -10.29 12.69
CA VAL A 109 2.46 -11.49 13.13
C VAL A 109 2.31 -12.43 11.95
N GLU A 110 2.62 -13.72 12.14
CA GLU A 110 2.35 -14.73 11.12
C GLU A 110 0.84 -14.73 10.79
N PRO A 111 0.47 -14.63 9.50
CA PRO A 111 -0.93 -14.68 9.13
C PRO A 111 -1.54 -16.00 9.59
N PRO A 112 -2.68 -15.98 10.31
CA PRO A 112 -3.45 -17.18 10.63
C PRO A 112 -3.64 -18.09 9.41
N LYS A 113 -3.34 -19.38 9.56
CA LYS A 113 -3.37 -20.41 8.49
C LYS A 113 -4.74 -20.60 7.81
N SER A 114 -5.80 -19.95 8.31
CA SER A 114 -7.18 -20.09 7.85
C SER A 114 -7.64 -19.03 6.84
N PHE A 115 -6.78 -18.10 6.42
CA PHE A 115 -7.17 -17.05 5.47
C PHE A 115 -7.25 -17.49 4.00
N ASP A 116 -6.98 -18.76 3.70
CA ASP A 116 -7.06 -19.35 2.35
C ASP A 116 -8.49 -19.79 1.93
N ASP A 117 -9.54 -19.53 2.73
CA ASP A 117 -10.94 -19.91 2.41
C ASP A 117 -11.57 -19.10 1.25
N GLY A 118 -10.81 -18.32 0.49
CA GLY A 118 -11.31 -17.63 -0.72
C GLY A 118 -12.43 -16.60 -0.49
N ARG A 119 -12.87 -16.41 0.75
CA ARG A 119 -13.88 -15.44 1.16
C ARG A 119 -13.24 -14.48 2.15
N ARG A 120 -12.57 -13.47 1.60
CA ARG A 120 -12.05 -12.35 2.38
C ARG A 120 -13.26 -11.57 2.88
N ASP A 121 -13.70 -11.85 4.10
CA ASP A 121 -14.61 -10.96 4.83
C ASP A 121 -13.84 -9.64 5.00
N SER A 122 -14.06 -8.74 4.04
CA SER A 122 -13.44 -7.42 4.01
C SER A 122 -13.74 -6.79 5.36
N PRO A 123 -12.76 -6.56 6.25
CA PRO A 123 -13.02 -5.87 7.49
C PRO A 123 -13.69 -4.55 7.11
N ALA A 124 -14.93 -4.41 7.58
CA ALA A 124 -15.88 -3.47 7.03
C ALA A 124 -15.25 -2.10 6.83
N THR A 125 -15.40 -1.59 5.62
CA THR A 125 -14.90 -0.35 5.06
C THR A 125 -15.28 0.85 5.93
N LYS A 126 -14.56 1.08 7.04
CA LYS A 126 -14.66 2.30 7.84
C LYS A 126 -13.50 3.20 7.46
N ARG A 127 -13.67 3.92 6.34
CA ARG A 127 -12.86 5.10 6.01
C ARG A 127 -13.07 6.15 7.12
N SER A 128 -12.19 6.18 8.10
CA SER A 128 -11.98 7.41 8.89
C SER A 128 -10.69 8.05 8.41
N VAL A 129 -10.81 9.21 7.76
CA VAL A 129 -9.68 10.06 7.40
C VAL A 129 -9.50 11.00 8.59
N CYS A 130 -8.44 10.83 9.36
CA CYS A 130 -8.02 11.83 10.33
C CYS A 130 -6.88 12.64 9.73
N ALA A 131 -7.09 13.94 9.52
CA ALA A 131 -5.99 14.89 9.49
C ALA A 131 -5.43 14.97 10.91
N ALA A 132 -4.20 14.52 11.13
CA ALA A 132 -3.57 14.59 12.44
C ALA A 132 -3.10 16.04 12.69
N VAL A 133 -3.91 16.80 13.43
CA VAL A 133 -3.38 17.82 14.35
C VAL A 133 -2.95 17.06 15.60
N THR A 134 -1.72 17.30 16.02
CA THR A 134 -1.08 16.67 17.18
C THR A 134 -1.84 16.99 18.46
N THR A 135 -2.60 16.04 19.00
CA THR A 135 -2.76 15.91 20.46
C THR A 135 -2.98 14.45 20.84
N THR A 136 -2.40 14.12 21.98
CA THR A 136 -2.18 12.80 22.58
C THR A 136 -3.44 12.11 23.09
N GLY A 137 -3.49 10.78 22.92
CA GLY A 137 -4.08 9.88 23.90
C GLY A 137 -5.22 8.98 23.41
N GLY A 138 -5.13 7.68 23.73
CA GLY A 138 -6.28 6.79 23.88
C GLY A 138 -6.23 5.53 23.02
N GLY A 139 -5.95 4.39 23.66
CA GLY A 139 -5.76 3.08 23.04
C GLY A 139 -7.05 2.34 22.66
N HIS A 140 -7.01 1.74 21.48
CA HIS A 140 -7.61 0.48 21.07
C HIS A 140 -6.78 0.04 19.85
N ALA A 141 -6.57 -1.26 19.61
CA ALA A 141 -5.87 -1.74 18.41
C ALA A 141 -6.80 -1.58 17.19
N ASP A 142 -7.01 -0.32 16.84
CA ASP A 142 -7.64 0.20 15.64
C ASP A 142 -6.50 0.48 14.63
N ALA A 143 -6.81 0.83 13.39
CA ALA A 143 -5.84 1.10 12.30
C ALA A 143 -4.68 2.09 12.66
N ARG A 144 -4.74 2.70 13.84
CA ARG A 144 -3.69 3.44 14.54
C ARG A 144 -2.39 2.64 14.76
N GLU A 145 -2.43 1.32 14.96
CA GLU A 145 -1.20 0.56 15.23
C GLU A 145 -0.31 0.40 13.98
N ILE A 146 -0.91 0.30 12.80
CA ILE A 146 -0.17 0.31 11.52
C ILE A 146 0.41 1.70 11.24
N ILE A 147 -0.29 2.78 11.63
CA ILE A 147 0.22 4.15 11.49
C ILE A 147 1.39 4.42 12.44
N LEU A 148 1.39 3.86 13.66
CA LEU A 148 2.48 3.99 14.63
C LEU A 148 3.81 3.37 14.15
N LEU A 149 3.78 2.43 13.21
CA LEU A 149 4.99 1.88 12.58
C LEU A 149 5.58 2.80 11.49
N LEU A 150 4.89 3.89 11.13
CA LEU A 150 5.22 4.75 9.98
C LEU A 150 5.53 6.21 10.35
N THR A 151 5.46 6.56 11.63
CA THR A 151 5.91 7.85 12.20
C THR A 151 7.27 7.71 12.87
#